data_AF-A0A3B8VA97-F1
#
_entry.id   AF-A0A3B8VA97-F1
#
_cell.length_a   1.000
_cell.length_b   1.000
_cell.length_c   1.000
_cell.angle_alpha   90.00
_cell.angle_beta   90.00
_cell.angle_gamma   90.00
#
_symmetry.space_group_name_H-M   'P 1'
#
loop_
_entity.id
_entity.type
_entity.pdbx_description
1 polymer ?
#
loop_
_entity_poly.entity_id
_entity_poly.type
_entity_poly.pdbx_seq_one_letter_code
_entity_poly.pdbx_strand_id
1 'polypeptide(L)' 'MRITVLTLLIGLCTSFAFAQQTGSVHVKNATVITVTGEILENTDLLVRNGKITGMGQNLSTPSGV' A
#
# COMPACT_ATOMS: atom_id res chain seq x y z
N MET A 1 -21.89 38.97 6.71
CA MET A 1 -22.42 37.74 6.08
C MET A 1 -21.72 37.32 4.77
N ARG A 2 -21.10 38.22 4.00
CA ARG A 2 -20.50 37.90 2.68
C ARG A 2 -19.09 37.26 2.76
N ILE A 3 -18.27 37.64 3.75
CA ILE A 3 -16.89 37.13 3.94
C ILE A 3 -16.84 35.92 4.88
N THR A 4 -17.76 35.84 5.85
CA THR A 4 -17.78 34.77 6.87
C THR A 4 -18.08 33.39 6.29
N VAL A 5 -18.85 33.31 5.20
CA VAL A 5 -19.16 32.06 4.48
C VAL A 5 -17.93 31.58 3.69
N LEU A 6 -17.12 32.49 3.14
CA LEU A 6 -15.94 32.15 2.36
C LEU A 6 -14.82 31.57 3.25
N THR A 7 -14.63 32.13 4.45
CA THR A 7 -13.69 31.58 5.45
C THR A 7 -14.13 30.22 6.00
N LEU A 8 -15.43 29.98 6.14
CA LEU A 8 -15.98 28.69 6.55
C LEU A 8 -15.80 27.60 5.48
N LEU A 9 -15.91 27.98 4.20
CA LEU A 9 -15.79 27.06 3.07
C LEU A 9 -14.32 26.63 2.83
N ILE A 10 -13.36 27.55 3.02
CA ILE A 10 -11.92 27.25 2.84
C ILE A 10 -11.40 26.30 3.92
N GLY A 11 -11.84 26.48 5.19
CA GLY A 11 -11.44 25.59 6.30
C GLY A 11 -12.01 24.16 6.20
N LEU A 12 -13.08 23.96 5.42
CA LEU A 12 -13.68 22.64 5.20
C LEU A 12 -12.92 21.83 4.12
N CYS A 13 -12.31 22.50 3.13
CA CYS A 13 -11.57 21.84 2.06
C CYS A 13 -10.19 21.32 2.46
N THR A 14 -9.54 21.92 3.47
CA THR A 14 -8.20 21.50 3.92
C THR A 14 -8.16 20.14 4.62
N SER A 15 -9.32 19.60 5.00
CA SER A 15 -9.46 18.35 5.77
C SER A 15 -9.55 17.09 4.90
N PHE A 16 -9.50 17.22 3.57
CA PHE A 16 -9.69 16.09 2.65
C PHE A 16 -8.43 15.62 1.91
N ALA A 17 -7.24 16.02 2.36
CA ALA A 17 -5.99 15.40 1.90
C ALA A 17 -5.73 14.07 2.65
N PHE A 18 -6.63 13.09 2.53
CA PHE A 18 -6.32 11.73 2.93
C PHE A 18 -5.36 11.13 1.91
N ALA A 19 -4.05 11.29 2.15
CA ALA A 19 -3.07 10.47 1.45
C ALA A 19 -3.39 9.00 1.74
N GLN A 20 -3.42 8.17 0.70
CA GLN A 20 -3.70 6.73 0.85
C GLN A 20 -2.73 6.14 1.87
N GLN A 21 -3.25 5.62 2.99
CA GLN A 21 -2.44 4.92 3.98
C GLN A 21 -1.76 3.72 3.32
N THR A 22 -0.44 3.63 3.43
CA THR A 22 0.30 2.48 2.91
C THR A 22 0.05 1.28 3.81
N GLY A 23 -0.63 0.26 3.28
CA GLY A 23 -0.93 -0.99 3.98
C GLY A 23 0.17 -2.05 3.82
N SER A 24 -0.13 -3.25 4.33
CA SER A 24 0.66 -4.45 4.08
C SER A 24 -0.14 -5.41 3.19
N VAL A 25 0.55 -6.18 2.34
CA VAL A 25 -0.06 -7.16 1.44
C VAL A 25 0.75 -8.45 1.45
N HIS A 26 0.08 -9.59 1.44
CA HIS A 26 0.67 -10.91 1.20
C HIS A 26 0.09 -11.48 -0.09
N VAL A 27 0.91 -11.53 -1.14
CA VAL A 27 0.55 -12.18 -2.41
C VAL A 27 1.00 -13.64 -2.33
N LYS A 28 0.09 -14.59 -2.56
CA LYS A 28 0.40 -16.02 -2.46
C LYS A 28 0.48 -16.68 -3.83
N ASN A 29 1.36 -17.67 -3.95
CA ASN A 29 1.49 -18.51 -5.15
C ASN A 29 1.64 -17.71 -6.46
N ALA A 30 2.42 -16.63 -6.43
CA ALA A 30 2.65 -15.77 -7.57
C ALA A 30 3.75 -16.32 -8.48
N THR A 31 3.75 -15.84 -9.73
CA THR A 31 4.94 -15.88 -10.60
C THR A 31 5.63 -14.51 -10.51
N VAL A 32 6.82 -14.48 -9.92
CA VAL A 32 7.61 -13.25 -9.74
C VAL A 32 8.67 -13.17 -10.82
N ILE A 33 8.57 -12.14 -11.66
CA ILE A 33 9.56 -11.86 -12.72
C ILE A 33 10.48 -10.76 -12.20
N THR A 34 11.73 -11.10 -11.93
CA THR A 34 12.72 -10.14 -11.46
C THR A 34 13.47 -9.51 -12.64
N VAL A 35 13.90 -8.25 -12.49
CA VAL A 35 14.73 -7.58 -13.51
C VAL A 35 16.10 -8.25 -13.69
N THR A 36 16.56 -8.98 -12.68
CA THR A 36 17.80 -9.78 -12.73
C THR A 36 17.69 -11.02 -13.63
N GLY A 37 16.51 -11.29 -14.19
CA GLY A 37 16.27 -12.37 -15.14
C GLY A 37 15.82 -13.68 -14.52
N GLU A 38 15.64 -13.72 -13.19
CA GLU A 38 15.11 -14.88 -12.48
C GLU A 38 13.57 -14.83 -12.48
N ILE A 39 12.95 -15.95 -12.87
CA ILE A 39 11.50 -16.18 -12.78
C ILE A 39 11.27 -17.14 -11.61
N LEU A 40 10.55 -16.67 -10.58
CA LEU A 40 10.22 -17.45 -9.40
C LEU A 40 8.75 -17.85 -9.45
N GLU A 41 8.47 -19.13 -9.71
CA GLU A 41 7.12 -19.68 -9.68
C GLU A 41 6.69 -20.06 -8.27
N ASN A 42 5.37 -20.16 -8.06
CA ASN A 42 4.75 -20.59 -6.80
C ASN A 42 5.29 -19.85 -5.56
N THR A 43 5.57 -18.56 -5.73
CA THR A 43 6.30 -17.75 -4.76
C THR A 43 5.35 -16.80 -4.04
N ASP A 44 5.47 -16.75 -2.72
CA ASP A 44 4.80 -15.79 -1.86
C ASP A 44 5.62 -14.48 -1.77
N LEU A 45 4.92 -13.36 -1.71
CA LEU A 45 5.48 -12.00 -1.73
C LEU A 45 4.87 -11.18 -0.58
N LEU A 46 5.72 -10.66 0.31
CA LEU A 46 5.31 -9.78 1.40
C LEU A 46 5.67 -8.33 1.09
N VAL A 47 4.66 -7.46 1.08
CA VAL A 47 4.81 -6.01 0.92
C VAL A 47 4.36 -5.31 2.20
N ARG A 48 5.17 -4.40 2.73
CA ARG A 48 4.85 -3.57 3.88
C ARG A 48 5.19 -2.12 3.59
N ASN A 49 4.24 -1.22 3.77
CA ASN A 49 4.43 0.22 3.56
C ASN A 49 5.01 0.52 2.16
N GLY A 50 4.53 -0.18 1.14
CA GLY A 50 5.00 -0.04 -0.24
C GLY A 50 6.39 -0.64 -0.54
N LYS A 51 7.00 -1.38 0.39
CA LYS A 51 8.29 -2.05 0.19
C LYS A 51 8.16 -3.57 0.26
N ILE A 52 8.89 -4.28 -0.59
CA ILE A 52 9.01 -5.75 -0.51
C ILE A 52 9.87 -6.09 0.71
N THR A 53 9.31 -6.86 1.64
CA THR A 53 9.99 -7.28 2.88
C THR A 53 10.32 -8.77 2.92
N GLY A 54 9.77 -9.56 1.99
CA GLY A 54 10.08 -10.99 1.88
C GLY A 54 9.56 -11.58 0.58
N MET A 55 10.30 -12.57 0.06
CA MET A 55 9.97 -13.38 -1.10
C MET A 55 10.41 -14.82 -0.83
N GLY A 56 9.59 -15.81 -1.18
CA GLY A 56 9.92 -17.22 -1.01
C GLY A 56 8.68 -18.10 -1.01
N GLN A 57 8.82 -19.39 -0.74
CA GLN A 57 7.68 -20.31 -0.67
C GLN A 57 7.17 -20.48 0.76
N ASN A 58 5.86 -20.67 0.91
CA ASN A 58 5.20 -20.98 2.19
C ASN A 58 5.48 -19.93 3.28
N LEU A 59 5.43 -18.64 2.92
CA LEU A 59 5.59 -17.58 3.89
C LEU A 59 4.36 -17.54 4.82
N SER A 60 4.59 -17.27 6.10
CA SER A 60 3.50 -17.03 7.04
C SER A 60 2.90 -15.65 6.81
N THR A 61 1.57 -15.54 6.74
CA THR A 61 0.89 -14.25 6.68
C THR A 61 1.09 -13.49 8.01
N PRO A 62 1.76 -12.33 8.02
CA PRO A 62 1.90 -11.55 9.24
C PRO A 62 0.54 -11.00 9.69
N SER A 63 0.36 -10.76 10.98
CA SER A 63 -0.86 -10.13 11.49
C SER A 63 -1.05 -8.72 10.91
N GLY A 64 -2.29 -8.37 10.56
CA GLY A 64 -2.62 -7.05 9.99
C GLY A 64 -2.25 -6.91 8.52
N VAL A 65 -2.20 -8.03 7.79
CA VAL A 65 -1.94 -8.15 6.35
C VAL A 65 -3.08 -8.91 5.69
#